data_AF-K1T6A4-F1
#
_entry.id   AF-K1T6A4-F1
#
_cell.length_a   1.000
_cell.length_b   1.000
_cell.length_c   1.000
_cell.angle_alpha   90.00
_cell.angle_beta   90.00
_cell.angle_gamma   90.00
#
_symmetry.space_group_name_H-M   'P 1'
#
loop_
_entity.id
_entity.type
_entity.pdbx_description
1 polymer ?
#
loop_
_entity_poly.entity_id
_entity_poly.type
_entity_poly.pdbx_seq_one_letter_code
_entity_poly.pdbx_strand_id
1 'polypeptide(L)'
;DHDAKGVAYTKSGCDKLQMSWAQVVQRIDGLIRKGRYLSPEEEAERQAIEEAKTDPLEDVYDRFAVIDTEDGEYAIWDNQTDDYYVDPEGVTEYFTDEWLANDYLEEVRQSVAAMESVQPEAPVAEPAEVVEASASEEPKWNYQVGDTVYLDDTAFRVEQITDREVQLRDPTLAYPIFRAENRENFERMLSQDERNHAVRVDAQTEEKPVTEDFLGKTEPRDYTPEYQLLDRLRMDCEYFLGAGQHSEKHLWAGNRHAQIAKMRELYEMIPDKPEWLTPEMINSYEERMAPRYLVAAYHHFENGFDDKLDYYTLEEA
;
A
#
# COMPACT_ATOMS: atom_id res chain seq x y z
N ASP A 1 1.04 22.71 -40.01
CA ASP A 1 -0.42 22.72 -39.73
C ASP A 1 -0.94 21.30 -39.87
N HIS A 2 -1.90 20.87 -39.06
CA HIS A 2 -2.38 19.48 -39.06
C HIS A 2 -3.90 19.41 -38.94
N ASP A 3 -4.52 18.46 -39.64
CA ASP A 3 -5.96 18.24 -39.65
C ASP A 3 -6.29 16.73 -39.69
N ALA A 4 -7.58 16.40 -39.76
CA ALA A 4 -8.05 15.02 -39.84
C ALA A 4 -7.57 14.27 -41.10
N LYS A 5 -7.12 14.98 -42.14
CA LYS A 5 -6.64 14.40 -43.40
C LYS A 5 -5.12 14.24 -43.41
N GLY A 6 -4.38 14.95 -42.57
CA GLY A 6 -2.96 14.75 -42.34
C GLY A 6 -2.21 16.01 -41.94
N VAL A 7 -0.95 16.10 -42.36
CA VAL A 7 -0.05 17.20 -41.99
C VAL A 7 0.32 18.02 -43.22
N ALA A 8 0.17 19.33 -43.10
CA ALA A 8 0.55 20.32 -44.09
C ALA A 8 1.85 21.02 -43.68
N TYR A 9 2.85 20.93 -44.55
CA TYR A 9 4.12 21.62 -44.42
C TYR A 9 4.24 22.72 -45.47
N THR A 10 4.59 23.91 -45.01
CA THR A 10 4.91 25.06 -45.86
C THR A 10 6.31 25.53 -45.51
N LYS A 11 7.26 25.28 -46.42
CA LYS A 11 8.62 25.82 -46.31
C LYS A 11 8.75 27.00 -47.27
N SER A 12 9.37 28.09 -46.82
CA SER A 12 9.59 29.29 -47.62
C SER A 12 10.31 28.95 -48.93
N GLY A 13 9.67 29.22 -50.07
CA GLY A 13 10.21 28.93 -51.41
C GLY A 13 9.84 27.56 -51.99
N CYS A 14 8.95 26.78 -51.34
CA CYS A 14 8.44 25.51 -51.85
C CYS A 14 6.90 25.48 -51.88
N ASP A 15 6.35 24.63 -52.74
CA ASP A 15 4.91 24.35 -52.77
C ASP A 15 4.44 23.71 -51.46
N LYS A 16 3.17 23.97 -51.11
CA LYS A 16 2.53 23.40 -49.93
C LYS A 16 2.48 21.87 -50.06
N LEU A 17 3.24 21.18 -49.21
CA LEU A 17 3.26 19.72 -49.16
C LEU A 17 2.19 19.25 -48.17
N GLN A 18 1.20 18.51 -48.67
CA GLN A 18 0.22 17.81 -47.84
C GLN A 18 0.55 16.32 -47.82
N MET A 19 0.72 15.78 -46.61
CA MET A 19 0.93 14.35 -46.39
C MET A 19 -0.25 13.78 -45.62
N SER A 20 -0.78 12.64 -46.06
CA SER A 20 -1.78 11.92 -45.27
C SER A 20 -1.15 11.27 -44.04
N TRP A 21 -1.95 10.96 -43.01
CA TRP A 21 -1.46 10.26 -41.81
C TRP A 21 -0.72 8.95 -42.14
N ALA A 22 -1.19 8.19 -43.13
CA ALA A 22 -0.51 6.98 -43.59
C ALA A 22 0.90 7.25 -44.14
N GLN A 23 1.07 8.35 -44.88
CA GLN A 23 2.39 8.75 -45.40
C GLN A 23 3.30 9.28 -44.30
N VAL A 24 2.73 9.95 -43.29
CA VAL A 24 3.48 10.42 -42.11
C VAL A 24 4.01 9.23 -41.31
N VAL A 25 3.18 8.22 -41.05
CA VAL A 25 3.60 6.98 -40.36
C VAL A 25 4.73 6.29 -41.11
N GLN A 26 4.58 6.04 -42.42
CA GLN A 26 5.64 5.42 -43.22
C GLN A 26 6.95 6.23 -43.22
N ARG A 27 6.84 7.56 -43.16
CA ARG A 27 8.00 8.45 -43.10
C ARG A 27 8.70 8.35 -41.74
N ILE A 28 7.94 8.33 -40.65
CA ILE A 28 8.44 8.14 -39.27
C ILE A 28 9.11 6.78 -39.14
N ASP A 29 8.46 5.70 -39.58
CA ASP A 29 9.05 4.34 -39.56
C ASP A 29 10.38 4.29 -40.33
N GLY A 30 10.43 4.97 -41.48
CA GLY A 30 11.63 5.09 -42.29
C GLY A 30 12.75 5.91 -41.64
N LEU A 31 12.41 6.84 -40.75
CA LEU A 31 13.37 7.61 -39.96
C LEU A 31 13.87 6.79 -38.76
N ILE A 32 12.99 6.04 -38.10
CA ILE A 32 13.31 5.14 -36.99
C ILE A 32 14.30 4.07 -37.48
N ARG A 33 13.97 3.37 -38.58
CA ARG A 33 14.87 2.35 -39.17
C ARG A 33 16.23 2.89 -39.61
N LYS A 34 16.36 4.20 -39.82
CA LYS A 34 17.61 4.86 -40.24
C LYS A 34 18.36 5.52 -39.09
N GLY A 35 17.88 5.41 -37.84
CA GLY A 35 18.47 6.08 -36.68
C GLY A 35 18.52 7.60 -36.84
N ARG A 36 17.50 8.19 -37.49
CA ARG A 36 17.39 9.65 -37.69
C ARG A 36 16.07 10.21 -37.16
N TYR A 37 15.38 9.42 -36.35
CA TYR A 37 14.12 9.83 -35.74
C TYR A 37 14.36 10.53 -34.41
N LEU A 38 15.28 10.01 -33.61
CA LEU A 38 15.80 10.62 -32.39
C LEU A 38 17.25 11.04 -32.60
N SER A 39 17.68 12.07 -31.87
CA SER A 39 19.11 12.37 -31.72
C SER A 39 19.77 11.37 -30.78
N PRO A 40 21.11 11.17 -30.86
CA PRO A 40 21.83 10.27 -29.95
C PRO A 40 21.64 10.62 -28.46
N GLU A 41 21.42 11.90 -28.15
CA GLU A 41 21.15 12.39 -26.79
C GLU A 41 19.76 11.97 -26.32
N GLU A 42 18.72 12.16 -27.12
CA GLU A 42 17.35 11.73 -26.80
C GLU A 42 17.19 10.19 -26.77
N GLU A 43 17.97 9.46 -27.56
CA GLU A 43 18.01 7.98 -27.48
C GLU A 43 18.62 7.52 -26.16
N ALA A 44 19.69 8.15 -25.69
CA ALA A 44 20.31 7.86 -24.41
C ALA A 44 19.39 8.23 -23.23
N GLU A 45 18.69 9.36 -23.30
CA GLU A 45 17.69 9.74 -22.29
C GLU A 45 16.53 8.74 -22.24
N ARG A 46 16.03 8.29 -23.40
CA ARG A 46 14.98 7.25 -23.45
C ARG A 46 15.46 5.94 -22.87
N GLN A 47 16.67 5.49 -23.20
CA GLN A 47 17.24 4.28 -22.64
C GLN A 47 17.41 4.41 -21.13
N ALA A 48 17.90 5.54 -20.63
CA ALA A 48 18.03 5.78 -19.19
C ALA A 48 16.67 5.77 -18.48
N ILE A 49 15.60 6.28 -19.11
CA ILE A 49 14.24 6.21 -18.56
C ILE A 49 13.70 4.78 -18.60
N GLU A 50 13.96 4.03 -19.66
CA GLU A 50 13.52 2.64 -19.81
C GLU A 50 14.25 1.72 -18.82
N GLU A 51 15.55 1.90 -18.65
CA GLU A 51 16.41 1.21 -17.67
C GLU A 51 16.10 1.63 -16.22
N ALA A 52 15.72 2.89 -15.99
CA ALA A 52 15.20 3.32 -14.68
C ALA A 52 13.77 2.82 -14.42
N LYS A 53 13.05 2.37 -15.46
CA LYS A 53 11.69 1.85 -15.36
C LYS A 53 11.67 0.32 -15.23
N THR A 54 12.68 -0.39 -15.73
CA THR A 54 12.88 -1.80 -15.42
C THR A 54 13.16 -1.92 -13.93
N ASP A 55 12.21 -2.51 -13.20
CA ASP A 55 12.36 -2.77 -11.78
C ASP A 55 13.42 -3.86 -11.61
N PRO A 56 14.53 -3.61 -10.88
CA PRO A 56 15.52 -4.64 -10.59
C PRO A 56 14.93 -5.88 -9.90
N LEU A 57 13.74 -5.76 -9.30
CA LEU A 57 13.02 -6.86 -8.69
C LEU A 57 12.22 -7.71 -9.69
N GLU A 58 11.95 -7.23 -10.92
CA GLU A 58 11.17 -8.00 -11.92
C GLU A 58 11.87 -9.32 -12.28
N ASP A 59 13.20 -9.33 -12.38
CA ASP A 59 13.99 -10.55 -12.61
C ASP A 59 13.92 -11.52 -11.42
N VAL A 60 13.85 -11.01 -10.19
CA VAL A 60 13.67 -11.83 -8.97
C VAL A 60 12.25 -12.40 -8.89
N TYR A 61 11.24 -11.66 -9.34
CA TYR A 61 9.85 -12.11 -9.42
C TYR A 61 9.67 -13.25 -10.42
N ASP A 62 10.36 -13.21 -11.57
CA ASP A 62 10.29 -14.25 -12.60
C ASP A 62 11.21 -15.46 -12.31
N ARG A 63 12.18 -15.32 -11.40
CA ARG A 63 13.11 -16.40 -11.05
C ARG A 63 12.48 -17.52 -10.23
N PHE A 64 11.65 -17.19 -9.25
CA PHE A 64 11.06 -18.18 -8.35
C PHE A 64 9.55 -18.33 -8.59
N ALA A 65 9.07 -19.57 -8.63
CA ALA A 65 7.65 -19.89 -8.83
C ALA A 65 7.20 -21.06 -7.95
N VAL A 66 5.93 -21.09 -7.52
CA VAL A 66 5.35 -22.28 -6.88
C VAL A 66 4.97 -23.30 -7.95
N ILE A 67 5.37 -24.56 -7.76
CA ILE A 67 4.96 -25.69 -8.60
C ILE A 67 4.38 -26.83 -7.75
N ASP A 68 3.51 -27.63 -8.36
CA ASP A 68 3.00 -28.88 -7.80
C ASP A 68 4.00 -30.02 -8.08
N THR A 69 4.30 -30.82 -7.05
CA THR A 69 5.22 -31.96 -7.12
C THR A 69 4.46 -33.24 -7.48
N GLU A 70 5.18 -34.28 -7.87
CA GLU A 70 4.56 -35.56 -8.27
C GLU A 70 3.78 -36.25 -7.13
N ASP A 71 4.02 -35.85 -5.88
CA ASP A 71 3.39 -36.38 -4.68
C ASP A 71 2.17 -35.54 -4.21
N GLY A 72 1.80 -34.48 -4.95
CA GLY A 72 0.69 -33.58 -4.61
C GLY A 72 1.04 -32.56 -3.51
N GLU A 73 2.33 -32.25 -3.37
CA GLU A 73 2.88 -31.23 -2.48
C GLU A 73 3.33 -30.03 -3.33
N TYR A 74 3.47 -28.86 -2.74
CA TYR A 74 3.93 -27.65 -3.41
C TYR A 74 5.38 -27.38 -3.04
N ALA A 75 6.20 -26.96 -4.00
CA ALA A 75 7.59 -26.57 -3.77
C ALA A 75 7.93 -25.31 -4.57
N ILE A 76 8.97 -24.62 -4.15
CA ILE A 76 9.50 -23.47 -4.89
C ILE A 76 10.44 -23.97 -5.98
N TRP A 77 10.20 -23.57 -7.21
CA TRP A 77 11.04 -23.80 -8.38
C TRP A 77 11.93 -22.59 -8.64
N ASP A 78 13.23 -22.81 -8.83
CA ASP A 78 14.18 -21.78 -9.26
C ASP A 78 14.47 -21.94 -10.76
N ASN A 79 13.92 -21.02 -11.57
CA ASN A 79 14.12 -20.98 -13.01
C ASN A 79 15.58 -20.73 -13.43
N GLN A 80 16.42 -20.19 -12.54
CA GLN A 80 17.83 -19.94 -12.82
C GLN A 80 18.65 -21.24 -12.76
N THR A 81 18.36 -22.10 -11.78
CA THR A 81 19.03 -23.40 -11.61
C THR A 81 18.33 -24.53 -12.34
N ASP A 82 17.09 -24.31 -12.78
CA ASP A 82 16.21 -25.32 -13.39
C ASP A 82 15.99 -26.52 -12.45
N ASP A 83 15.86 -26.24 -11.15
CA ASP A 83 15.66 -27.21 -10.07
C ASP A 83 14.82 -26.61 -8.93
N TYR A 84 14.44 -27.45 -7.95
CA TYR A 84 13.78 -26.96 -6.73
C TYR A 84 14.71 -26.02 -5.97
N TYR A 85 14.16 -24.92 -5.46
CA TYR A 85 14.86 -24.02 -4.58
C TYR A 85 15.32 -24.77 -3.32
N VAL A 86 16.56 -24.47 -2.94
CA VAL A 86 17.20 -25.01 -1.75
C VAL A 86 17.53 -23.81 -0.87
N ASP A 87 17.06 -23.86 0.37
CA ASP A 87 17.33 -22.82 1.36
C ASP A 87 18.84 -22.73 1.72
N PRO A 88 19.28 -21.73 2.48
CA PRO A 88 20.66 -21.63 2.95
C PRO A 88 21.12 -22.82 3.82
N GLU A 89 20.20 -23.63 4.36
CA GLU A 89 20.50 -24.83 5.14
C GLU A 89 20.71 -26.08 4.26
N GLY A 90 20.45 -25.99 2.95
CA GLY A 90 20.62 -27.08 2.01
C GLY A 90 19.38 -27.98 1.90
N VAL A 91 18.21 -27.51 2.32
CA VAL A 91 16.95 -28.27 2.34
C VAL A 91 15.94 -27.65 1.37
N THR A 92 15.26 -28.51 0.61
CA THR A 92 14.07 -28.12 -0.16
C THR A 92 12.85 -28.24 0.74
N GLU A 93 12.09 -27.16 0.87
CA GLU A 93 10.83 -27.16 1.60
C GLU A 93 9.67 -27.63 0.70
N TYR A 94 8.83 -28.49 1.27
CA TYR A 94 7.62 -29.02 0.63
C TYR A 94 6.41 -28.64 1.48
N PHE A 95 5.36 -28.16 0.82
CA PHE A 95 4.15 -27.66 1.46
C PHE A 95 2.94 -28.48 1.03
N THR A 96 1.97 -28.63 1.91
CA THR A 96 0.71 -29.32 1.57
C THR A 96 -0.38 -28.34 1.10
N ASP A 97 -0.09 -27.04 1.16
CA ASP A 97 -1.02 -25.95 0.84
C ASP A 97 -0.32 -24.92 -0.07
N GLU A 98 -0.94 -24.61 -1.21
CA GLU A 98 -0.43 -23.65 -2.19
C GLU A 98 -0.28 -22.23 -1.60
N TRP A 99 -1.16 -21.86 -0.68
CA TRP A 99 -1.10 -20.56 -0.01
C TRP A 99 0.15 -20.44 0.85
N LEU A 100 0.52 -21.51 1.57
CA LEU A 100 1.73 -21.55 2.38
C LEU A 100 2.99 -21.51 1.49
N ALA A 101 2.97 -22.21 0.36
CA ALA A 101 4.06 -22.14 -0.61
C ALA A 101 4.21 -20.72 -1.21
N ASN A 102 3.10 -20.02 -1.48
CA ASN A 102 3.14 -18.64 -1.98
C ASN A 102 3.64 -17.64 -0.94
N ASP A 103 3.32 -17.84 0.34
CA ASP A 103 3.85 -17.01 1.43
C ASP A 103 5.37 -17.18 1.54
N TYR A 104 5.84 -18.43 1.55
CA TYR A 104 7.27 -18.75 1.56
C TYR A 104 8.00 -18.24 0.30
N LEU A 105 7.36 -18.27 -0.87
CA LEU A 105 7.90 -17.70 -2.11
C LEU A 105 8.25 -16.21 -1.95
N GLU A 106 7.41 -15.42 -1.28
CA GLU A 106 7.68 -14.00 -1.04
C GLU A 106 8.85 -13.79 -0.07
N GLU A 107 9.01 -14.65 0.93
CA GLU A 107 10.18 -14.64 1.81
C GLU A 107 11.47 -14.99 1.04
N VAL A 108 11.42 -16.01 0.17
CA VAL A 108 12.54 -16.38 -0.71
C VAL A 108 12.92 -15.22 -1.63
N ARG A 109 11.93 -14.55 -2.26
CA ARG A 109 12.18 -13.36 -3.09
C ARG A 109 12.86 -12.23 -2.32
N GLN A 110 12.38 -11.93 -1.11
CA GLN A 110 12.97 -10.88 -0.27
C GLN A 110 14.39 -11.22 0.19
N SER A 111 14.61 -12.47 0.61
CA SER A 111 15.93 -12.92 1.08
C SER A 111 16.96 -12.96 -0.05
N VAL A 112 16.61 -13.44 -1.24
CA VAL A 112 17.51 -13.46 -2.40
C VAL A 112 17.78 -12.05 -2.91
N ALA A 113 16.76 -11.18 -2.97
CA ALA A 113 16.96 -9.77 -3.30
C ALA A 113 17.88 -9.07 -2.29
N ALA A 114 17.72 -9.36 -1.00
CA ALA A 114 18.62 -8.86 0.04
C ALA A 114 20.05 -9.38 -0.14
N MET A 115 20.24 -10.67 -0.43
CA MET A 115 21.56 -11.26 -0.67
C MET A 115 22.23 -10.71 -1.94
N GLU A 116 21.47 -10.52 -3.02
CA GLU A 116 21.99 -10.03 -4.30
C GLU A 116 22.32 -8.53 -4.28
N SER A 117 21.63 -7.77 -3.42
CA SER A 117 21.99 -6.38 -3.13
C SER A 117 23.37 -6.23 -2.44
N VAL A 118 23.89 -7.31 -1.85
CA VAL A 118 25.25 -7.38 -1.29
C VAL A 118 26.22 -7.87 -2.38
N GLN A 119 26.58 -6.99 -3.31
CA GLN A 119 27.66 -7.30 -4.27
C GLN A 119 28.99 -7.59 -3.55
N PRO A 120 29.82 -8.52 -4.06
CA PRO A 120 31.07 -8.90 -3.41
C PRO A 120 32.16 -7.86 -3.67
N GLU A 121 32.49 -7.02 -2.68
CA GLU A 121 33.81 -6.36 -2.67
C GLU A 121 34.90 -7.43 -2.43
N ALA A 122 35.89 -7.41 -3.33
CA ALA A 122 36.99 -8.37 -3.38
C ALA A 122 37.82 -8.41 -2.07
N PRO A 123 38.47 -9.56 -1.77
CA PRO A 123 39.00 -9.86 -0.45
C PRO A 123 40.40 -9.28 -0.25
N VAL A 124 40.63 -8.55 0.85
CA VAL A 124 41.97 -8.32 1.40
C VAL A 124 41.96 -8.45 2.92
N ALA A 125 42.46 -9.60 3.36
CA ALA A 125 43.25 -9.86 4.56
C ALA A 125 42.70 -9.50 5.96
N GLU A 126 42.32 -10.56 6.67
CA GLU A 126 42.49 -10.82 8.12
C GLU A 126 43.77 -10.22 8.77
N PRO A 127 43.85 -10.11 10.12
CA PRO A 127 42.97 -9.38 11.02
C PRO A 127 43.80 -8.47 11.96
N ALA A 128 43.28 -7.29 12.34
CA ALA A 128 43.87 -6.51 13.43
C ALA A 128 42.80 -6.17 14.47
N GLU A 129 42.96 -6.86 15.59
CA GLU A 129 42.38 -6.66 16.91
C GLU A 129 42.14 -5.20 17.31
N VAL A 130 41.08 -5.01 18.13
CA VAL A 130 40.72 -3.85 18.97
C VAL A 130 40.43 -2.56 18.19
N VAL A 131 39.20 -2.02 18.21
CA VAL A 131 38.55 -1.48 19.41
C VAL A 131 37.04 -1.58 19.28
N GLU A 132 36.35 -1.98 20.36
CA GLU A 132 34.93 -1.75 20.56
C GLU A 132 34.59 -0.26 20.39
N ALA A 133 34.18 0.13 19.19
CA ALA A 133 33.46 1.37 18.99
C ALA A 133 31.99 1.05 19.30
N SER A 134 31.66 1.27 20.58
CA SER A 134 30.32 1.53 21.13
C SER A 134 29.20 1.40 20.09
N ALA A 135 28.39 0.34 20.21
CA ALA A 135 27.06 0.32 19.64
C ALA A 135 26.36 1.63 20.07
N SER A 136 26.21 2.54 19.12
CA SER A 136 25.38 3.72 19.28
C SER A 136 23.97 3.19 19.55
N GLU A 137 23.53 3.26 20.80
CA GLU A 137 22.12 3.06 21.14
C GLU A 137 21.33 4.01 20.23
N GLU A 138 20.49 3.45 19.36
CA GLU A 138 19.60 4.25 18.53
C GLU A 138 18.81 5.18 19.45
N PRO A 139 18.80 6.51 19.22
CA PRO A 139 18.05 7.42 20.06
C PRO A 139 16.58 7.03 19.96
N LYS A 140 16.04 6.44 21.01
CA LYS A 140 14.63 6.05 21.06
C LYS A 140 13.78 7.31 21.16
N TRP A 141 13.17 7.69 20.05
CA TRP A 141 12.29 8.85 19.97
C TRP A 141 10.91 8.51 20.57
N ASN A 142 10.43 9.36 21.48
CA ASN A 142 9.13 9.18 22.14
C ASN A 142 8.06 10.12 21.54
N TYR A 143 7.99 10.27 20.21
CA TYR A 143 6.93 11.08 19.59
C TYR A 143 5.57 10.37 19.72
N GLN A 144 4.53 11.14 20.00
CA GLN A 144 3.15 10.69 20.14
C GLN A 144 2.25 11.35 19.10
N VAL A 145 1.10 10.73 18.85
CA VAL A 145 0.05 11.34 18.01
C VAL A 145 -0.41 12.66 18.67
N GLY A 146 -0.30 13.74 17.90
CA GLY A 146 -0.61 15.09 18.32
C GLY A 146 0.62 15.98 18.52
N ASP A 147 1.82 15.39 18.59
CA ASP A 147 3.07 16.16 18.75
C ASP A 147 3.34 17.03 17.52
N THR A 148 3.92 18.20 17.75
CA THR A 148 4.36 19.09 16.68
C THR A 148 5.86 18.92 16.49
N VAL A 149 6.24 18.49 15.31
CA VAL A 149 7.61 18.22 14.88
C VAL A 149 7.97 19.15 13.73
N TYR A 150 9.23 19.53 13.64
CA TYR A 150 9.73 20.40 12.58
C TYR A 150 10.48 19.57 11.56
N LEU A 151 10.03 19.59 10.31
CA LEU A 151 10.70 18.96 9.18
C LEU A 151 10.86 20.01 8.09
N ASP A 152 12.03 20.13 7.48
CA ASP A 152 12.29 21.10 6.40
C ASP A 152 11.88 22.54 6.79
N ASP A 153 12.21 22.96 8.02
CA ASP A 153 11.80 24.25 8.63
C ASP A 153 10.28 24.50 8.74
N THR A 154 9.47 23.48 8.44
CA THR A 154 8.02 23.53 8.47
C THR A 154 7.49 22.74 9.66
N ALA A 155 6.53 23.32 10.39
CA ALA A 155 5.90 22.65 11.51
C ALA A 155 4.85 21.65 11.00
N PHE A 156 4.99 20.39 11.38
CA PHE A 156 4.02 19.33 11.11
C PHE A 156 3.48 18.76 12.41
N ARG A 157 2.22 18.34 12.41
CA ARG A 157 1.58 17.64 13.52
C ARG A 157 1.50 16.15 13.19
N VAL A 158 1.96 15.30 14.11
CA VAL A 158 1.83 13.85 14.00
C VAL A 158 0.35 13.49 14.15
N GLU A 159 -0.24 12.86 13.14
CA GLU A 159 -1.66 12.50 13.13
C GLU A 159 -1.89 11.01 13.32
N GLN A 160 -1.03 10.18 12.74
CA GLN A 160 -1.07 8.73 12.88
C GLN A 160 0.34 8.18 12.94
N ILE A 161 0.55 7.21 13.83
CA ILE A 161 1.80 6.45 13.91
C ILE A 161 1.44 4.99 13.65
N THR A 162 2.09 4.39 12.66
CA THR A 162 2.00 2.95 12.37
C THR A 162 3.37 2.31 12.56
N ASP A 163 3.43 0.99 12.39
CA ASP A 163 4.69 0.25 12.49
C ASP A 163 5.68 0.60 11.36
N ARG A 164 5.18 1.07 10.20
CA ARG A 164 5.99 1.36 9.01
C ARG A 164 6.13 2.84 8.68
N GLU A 165 5.08 3.63 8.93
CA GLU A 165 5.03 5.05 8.56
C GLU A 165 4.40 5.94 9.64
N VAL A 166 4.75 7.22 9.59
CA VAL A 166 4.21 8.30 10.40
C VAL A 166 3.52 9.29 9.47
N GLN A 167 2.23 9.52 9.72
CA GLN A 167 1.45 10.51 8.98
C GLN A 167 1.50 11.86 9.68
N LEU A 168 1.81 12.88 8.89
CA LEU A 168 2.09 14.22 9.31
C LEU A 168 1.14 15.18 8.61
N ARG A 169 0.64 16.14 9.36
CA ARG A 169 -0.26 17.18 8.86
C ARG A 169 0.36 18.55 9.04
N ASP A 170 0.33 19.36 7.99
CA ASP A 170 0.65 20.78 8.12
C ASP A 170 -0.55 21.55 8.72
N PRO A 171 -0.42 22.14 9.93
CA PRO A 171 -1.49 22.90 10.56
C PRO A 171 -1.73 24.26 9.91
N THR A 172 -0.81 24.76 9.09
CA THR A 172 -0.95 26.04 8.36
C THR A 172 -1.89 25.93 7.16
N LEU A 173 -2.13 24.70 6.66
CA LEU A 173 -3.04 24.44 5.56
C LEU A 173 -4.49 24.32 6.06
N ALA A 174 -5.39 25.11 5.46
CA ALA A 174 -6.82 25.05 5.75
C ALA A 174 -7.46 23.71 5.35
N TYR A 175 -6.84 23.00 4.40
CA TYR A 175 -7.22 21.65 3.99
C TYR A 175 -6.19 20.65 4.51
N PRO A 176 -6.61 19.54 5.13
CA PRO A 176 -5.69 18.54 5.66
C PRO A 176 -5.04 17.76 4.51
N ILE A 177 -3.82 18.16 4.15
CA ILE A 177 -2.95 17.40 3.26
C ILE A 177 -2.01 16.60 4.16
N PHE A 178 -2.10 15.27 4.08
CA PHE A 178 -1.27 14.36 4.87
C PHE A 178 -0.01 13.98 4.11
N ARG A 179 1.13 14.10 4.78
CA ARG A 179 2.44 13.61 4.35
C ARG A 179 2.73 12.31 5.10
N ALA A 180 2.90 11.20 4.40
CA ALA A 180 3.32 9.94 5.01
C ALA A 180 4.84 9.80 4.86
N GLU A 181 5.53 9.58 5.98
CA GLU A 181 6.98 9.36 6.01
C GLU A 181 7.26 8.00 6.63
N ASN A 182 8.21 7.25 6.05
CA ASN A 182 8.68 6.02 6.67
C ASN A 182 9.25 6.32 8.07
N ARG A 183 8.98 5.45 9.04
CA ARG A 183 9.34 5.65 10.45
C ARG A 183 10.84 5.93 10.65
N GLU A 184 11.70 5.15 10.00
CA GLU A 184 13.15 5.31 10.08
C GLU A 184 13.60 6.62 9.45
N ASN A 185 13.01 6.97 8.30
CA ASN A 185 13.28 8.24 7.64
C ASN A 185 12.84 9.44 8.50
N PHE A 186 11.69 9.31 9.16
CA PHE A 186 11.14 10.31 10.05
C PHE A 186 12.03 10.56 11.26
N GLU A 187 12.48 9.51 11.96
CA GLU A 187 13.40 9.60 13.10
C GLU A 187 14.75 10.22 12.72
N ARG A 188 15.24 9.90 11.51
CA ARG A 188 16.43 10.54 10.94
C ARG A 188 16.22 12.03 10.68
N MET A 189 15.05 12.44 10.19
CA MET A 189 14.72 13.86 9.99
C MET A 189 14.51 14.59 11.32
N LEU A 190 13.95 13.95 12.34
CA LEU A 190 13.86 14.51 13.70
C LEU A 190 15.23 14.84 14.27
N SER A 191 16.23 13.99 13.99
CA SER A 191 17.61 14.17 14.42
C SER A 191 18.31 15.37 13.78
N GLN A 192 17.84 15.85 12.62
CA GLN A 192 18.46 16.95 11.88
C GLN A 192 18.04 18.33 12.40
N ASP A 193 16.88 18.43 13.03
CA ASP A 193 16.35 19.70 13.54
C ASP A 193 16.46 19.74 15.07
N GLU A 194 17.26 20.67 15.58
CA GLU A 194 17.51 20.81 17.01
C GLU A 194 16.22 21.13 17.81
N ARG A 195 15.19 21.68 17.16
CA ARG A 195 13.90 21.98 17.82
C ARG A 195 13.13 20.73 18.21
N ASN A 196 13.45 19.59 17.60
CA ASN A 196 12.83 18.31 17.91
C ASN A 196 13.51 17.59 19.08
N HIS A 197 14.61 18.13 19.63
CA HIS A 197 15.29 17.56 20.81
C HIS A 197 14.39 17.47 22.05
N ALA A 198 13.27 18.21 22.11
CA ALA A 198 12.29 18.06 23.19
C ALA A 198 11.60 16.69 23.23
N VAL A 199 11.62 15.95 22.11
CA VAL A 199 11.03 14.61 21.95
C VAL A 199 12.09 13.50 22.06
N ARG A 200 13.36 13.90 22.22
CA ARG A 200 14.50 13.01 22.40
C ARG A 200 14.59 12.61 23.86
N VAL A 201 14.63 11.30 24.12
CA VAL A 201 14.92 10.77 25.46
C VAL A 201 16.42 10.88 25.69
N ASP A 202 16.92 12.07 26.00
CA ASP A 202 18.25 12.17 26.57
C ASP A 202 18.16 11.78 28.05
N ALA A 203 18.96 10.80 28.46
CA ALA A 203 19.07 10.22 29.80
C ALA A 203 19.62 11.19 30.87
N GLN A 204 19.25 12.47 30.81
CA GLN A 204 19.58 13.49 31.79
C GLN A 204 18.36 14.38 32.08
N THR A 205 17.32 13.84 32.71
CA THR A 205 16.54 14.63 33.66
C THR A 205 16.10 13.71 34.80
N GLU A 206 16.65 14.05 35.97
CA GLU A 206 16.54 13.42 37.27
C GLU A 206 15.20 12.75 37.60
N GLU A 207 15.31 11.53 38.12
CA GLU A 207 14.30 10.89 38.95
C GLU A 207 13.73 11.85 40.00
N LYS A 208 12.39 11.95 40.04
CA LYS A 208 11.69 12.10 41.31
C LYS A 208 10.42 11.24 41.32
N PRO A 209 10.25 10.35 42.32
CA PRO A 209 9.20 9.36 42.34
C PRO A 209 7.97 9.93 43.02
N VAL A 210 6.84 10.06 42.33
CA VAL A 210 5.57 10.38 43.00
C VAL A 210 4.41 9.71 42.26
N THR A 211 4.00 8.58 42.84
CA THR A 211 2.62 8.06 42.97
C THR A 211 1.82 7.74 41.71
N GLU A 212 1.47 6.45 41.61
CA GLU A 212 0.09 6.01 41.38
C GLU A 212 -0.90 7.05 41.90
N ASP A 213 -1.45 7.87 41.02
CA ASP A 213 -2.85 8.33 40.97
C ASP A 213 -2.93 9.55 40.02
N PHE A 214 -2.75 9.32 38.72
CA PHE A 214 -3.13 10.30 37.70
C PHE A 214 -3.97 9.61 36.64
N LEU A 215 -5.22 9.33 37.03
CA LEU A 215 -6.36 9.31 36.12
C LEU A 215 -6.46 10.70 35.47
N GLY A 216 -5.57 10.95 34.51
CA GLY A 216 -5.55 12.15 33.68
C GLY A 216 -6.78 12.11 32.82
N LYS A 217 -7.81 12.85 33.25
CA LYS A 217 -8.92 13.29 32.38
C LYS A 217 -8.29 13.85 31.12
N THR A 218 -8.36 13.08 30.04
CA THR A 218 -8.28 13.61 28.70
C THR A 218 -9.26 14.77 28.64
N GLU A 219 -8.81 15.93 28.15
CA GLU A 219 -9.73 16.99 27.71
C GLU A 219 -10.88 16.31 26.95
N PRO A 220 -12.15 16.62 27.26
CA PRO A 220 -13.28 15.92 26.65
C PRO A 220 -13.27 16.23 25.15
N ARG A 221 -12.66 15.34 24.37
CA ARG A 221 -12.75 15.37 22.92
C ARG A 221 -14.23 15.29 22.60
N ASP A 222 -14.70 16.26 21.84
CA ASP A 222 -16.09 16.30 21.44
C ASP A 222 -16.32 15.18 20.40
N TYR A 223 -16.83 14.04 20.87
CA TYR A 223 -17.17 12.88 20.03
C TYR A 223 -18.52 13.05 19.31
N THR A 224 -19.16 14.22 19.41
CA THR A 224 -20.44 14.52 18.73
C THR A 224 -20.45 14.14 17.25
N PRO A 225 -19.43 14.39 16.41
CA PRO A 225 -19.47 13.97 15.02
C PRO A 225 -19.43 12.44 14.86
N GLU A 226 -18.67 11.73 15.70
CA GLU A 226 -18.62 10.27 15.72
C GLU A 226 -19.98 9.67 16.13
N TYR A 227 -20.66 10.24 17.13
CA TYR A 227 -22.03 9.83 17.50
C TYR A 227 -23.04 10.08 16.38
N GLN A 228 -22.98 11.25 15.73
CA GLN A 228 -23.88 11.59 14.63
C GLN A 228 -23.68 10.66 13.43
N LEU A 229 -22.41 10.35 13.11
CA LEU A 229 -22.09 9.42 12.05
C LEU A 229 -22.54 8.00 12.42
N LEU A 230 -22.30 7.54 13.65
CA LEU A 230 -22.74 6.23 14.11
C LEU A 230 -24.27 6.08 14.07
N ASP A 231 -25.02 7.12 14.45
CA ASP A 231 -26.48 7.12 14.36
C ASP A 231 -26.95 7.10 12.90
N ARG A 232 -26.30 7.88 12.03
CA ARG A 232 -26.55 7.86 10.58
C ARG A 232 -26.33 6.46 9.99
N LEU A 233 -25.24 5.78 10.38
CA LEU A 233 -24.91 4.43 9.92
C LEU A 233 -25.92 3.40 10.42
N ARG A 234 -26.38 3.52 11.68
CA ARG A 234 -27.48 2.70 12.22
C ARG A 234 -28.77 2.89 11.42
N MET A 235 -29.14 4.14 11.11
CA MET A 235 -30.33 4.45 10.31
C MET A 235 -30.23 3.85 8.90
N ASP A 236 -29.05 3.83 8.29
CA ASP A 236 -28.84 3.16 7.00
C ASP A 236 -29.05 1.66 7.07
N CYS A 237 -28.56 1.00 8.13
CA CYS A 237 -28.82 -0.42 8.35
C CYS A 237 -30.32 -0.70 8.53
N GLU A 238 -31.03 0.14 9.29
CA GLU A 238 -32.48 0.03 9.47
C GLU A 238 -33.25 0.26 8.17
N TYR A 239 -32.84 1.26 7.39
CA TYR A 239 -33.43 1.54 6.10
C TYR A 239 -33.18 0.38 5.13
N PHE A 240 -31.94 -0.09 5.01
CA PHE A 240 -31.54 -1.22 4.17
C PHE A 240 -32.38 -2.47 4.46
N LEU A 241 -32.54 -2.82 5.74
CA LEU A 241 -33.31 -3.98 6.20
C LEU A 241 -34.84 -3.80 6.15
N GLY A 242 -35.31 -2.55 6.00
CA GLY A 242 -36.71 -2.18 5.92
C GLY A 242 -37.11 -1.74 4.51
N ALA A 243 -37.26 -0.43 4.33
CA ALA A 243 -37.79 0.18 3.10
C ALA A 243 -36.77 0.31 1.95
N GLY A 244 -35.48 0.09 2.22
CA GLY A 244 -34.36 0.24 1.30
C GLY A 244 -34.14 -0.94 0.37
N GLN A 245 -35.02 -1.95 0.42
CA GLN A 245 -35.03 -3.12 -0.46
C GLN A 245 -33.67 -3.85 -0.52
N HIS A 246 -32.92 -3.86 0.59
CA HIS A 246 -31.58 -4.46 0.65
C HIS A 246 -30.60 -3.93 -0.40
N SER A 247 -30.77 -2.68 -0.84
CA SER A 247 -29.91 -2.07 -1.85
C SER A 247 -28.74 -1.32 -1.21
N GLU A 248 -27.51 -1.76 -1.51
CA GLU A 248 -26.26 -1.22 -0.94
C GLU A 248 -26.02 0.26 -1.27
N LYS A 249 -26.62 0.78 -2.35
CA LYS A 249 -26.53 2.19 -2.73
C LYS A 249 -27.04 3.18 -1.66
N HIS A 250 -27.82 2.69 -0.71
CA HIS A 250 -28.35 3.50 0.39
C HIS A 250 -27.47 3.45 1.64
N LEU A 251 -26.45 2.60 1.66
CA LEU A 251 -25.49 2.55 2.75
C LEU A 251 -24.46 3.66 2.58
N TRP A 252 -24.21 4.43 3.64
CA TRP A 252 -23.19 5.46 3.64
C TRP A 252 -21.81 4.95 3.20
N ALA A 253 -21.42 3.74 3.64
CA ALA A 253 -20.13 3.14 3.30
C ALA A 253 -20.09 2.46 1.92
N GLY A 254 -21.19 2.48 1.17
CA GLY A 254 -21.31 1.93 -0.18
C GLY A 254 -21.47 0.41 -0.28
N ASN A 255 -21.05 -0.36 0.73
CA ASN A 255 -21.30 -1.81 0.80
C ASN A 255 -21.55 -2.27 2.26
N ARG A 256 -22.20 -3.44 2.41
CA ARG A 256 -22.61 -3.98 3.72
C ARG A 256 -21.43 -4.21 4.68
N HIS A 257 -20.31 -4.72 4.17
CA HIS A 257 -19.15 -5.07 4.99
C HIS A 257 -18.44 -3.82 5.52
N ALA A 258 -18.22 -2.84 4.64
CA ALA A 258 -17.66 -1.54 5.00
C ALA A 258 -18.57 -0.77 5.96
N GLN A 259 -19.90 -0.88 5.81
CA GLN A 259 -20.87 -0.26 6.72
C GLN A 259 -20.71 -0.80 8.15
N ILE A 260 -20.72 -2.13 8.31
CA ILE A 260 -20.58 -2.78 9.62
C ILE A 260 -19.19 -2.55 10.21
N ALA A 261 -18.13 -2.66 9.39
CA ALA A 261 -16.76 -2.38 9.84
C ALA A 261 -16.64 -0.95 10.38
N LYS A 262 -17.20 0.04 9.67
CA LYS A 262 -17.17 1.43 10.12
C LYS A 262 -18.01 1.67 11.37
N MET A 263 -19.14 0.97 11.53
CA MET A 263 -19.92 1.00 12.77
C MET A 263 -19.12 0.47 13.96
N ARG A 264 -18.38 -0.64 13.80
CA ARG A 264 -17.53 -1.21 14.86
C ARG A 264 -16.40 -0.26 15.24
N GLU A 265 -15.69 0.28 14.25
CA GLU A 265 -14.60 1.24 14.46
C GLU A 265 -15.06 2.47 15.26
N LEU A 266 -16.16 3.10 14.85
CA LEU A 266 -16.71 4.26 15.55
C LEU A 266 -17.20 3.88 16.96
N TYR A 267 -17.84 2.71 17.09
CA TYR A 267 -18.31 2.24 18.38
C TYR A 267 -17.16 2.01 19.36
N GLU A 268 -16.01 1.49 18.91
CA GLU A 268 -14.81 1.29 19.73
C GLU A 268 -14.15 2.61 20.13
N MET A 269 -14.09 3.58 19.19
CA MET A 269 -13.47 4.89 19.39
C MET A 269 -14.21 5.77 20.42
N ILE A 270 -15.53 5.62 20.55
CA ILE A 270 -16.34 6.43 21.47
C ILE A 270 -16.19 5.90 22.91
N PRO A 271 -15.78 6.73 23.90
CA PRO A 271 -15.60 6.29 25.28
C PRO A 271 -16.92 5.97 26.00
N ASP A 272 -17.94 6.82 25.84
CA ASP A 272 -19.26 6.64 26.45
C ASP A 272 -20.18 5.90 25.47
N LYS A 273 -20.50 4.63 25.71
CA LYS A 273 -21.28 3.86 24.73
C LYS A 273 -22.73 4.38 24.63
N PRO A 274 -23.26 4.61 23.42
CA PRO A 274 -24.63 5.10 23.25
C PRO A 274 -25.65 4.06 23.74
N GLU A 275 -26.69 4.51 24.44
CA GLU A 275 -27.77 3.60 24.91
C GLU A 275 -28.63 3.03 23.77
N TRP A 276 -28.61 3.68 22.61
CA TRP A 276 -29.45 3.33 21.46
C TRP A 276 -28.78 2.36 20.47
N LEU A 277 -27.53 1.97 20.70
CA LEU A 277 -26.81 0.98 19.87
C LEU A 277 -25.89 0.14 20.74
N THR A 278 -26.06 -1.18 20.70
CA THR A 278 -25.20 -2.13 21.43
C THR A 278 -24.33 -2.95 20.46
N PRO A 279 -23.25 -3.60 20.93
CA PRO A 279 -22.42 -4.47 20.09
C PRO A 279 -23.24 -5.62 19.48
N GLU A 280 -24.19 -6.16 20.24
CA GLU A 280 -25.09 -7.22 19.77
C GLU A 280 -26.02 -6.73 18.66
N MET A 281 -26.44 -5.45 18.71
CA MET A 281 -27.21 -4.85 17.61
C MET A 281 -26.35 -4.73 16.34
N ILE A 282 -25.07 -4.35 16.46
CA ILE A 282 -24.15 -4.28 15.32
C ILE A 282 -23.98 -5.68 14.70
N ASN A 283 -23.78 -6.71 15.53
CA ASN A 283 -23.69 -8.10 15.07
C ASN A 283 -25.01 -8.56 14.41
N SER A 284 -26.16 -8.19 14.98
CA SER A 284 -27.46 -8.50 14.38
C SER A 284 -27.65 -7.83 13.01
N TYR A 285 -27.17 -6.58 12.84
CA TYR A 285 -27.17 -5.93 11.53
C TYR A 285 -26.28 -6.68 10.54
N GLU A 286 -25.08 -7.09 10.93
CA GLU A 286 -24.17 -7.88 10.09
C GLU A 286 -24.85 -9.17 9.58
N GLU A 287 -25.42 -9.97 10.48
CA GLU A 287 -26.09 -11.22 10.13
C GLU A 287 -27.32 -11.00 9.23
N ARG A 288 -28.12 -9.97 9.50
CA ARG A 288 -29.36 -9.71 8.76
C ARG A 288 -29.11 -9.07 7.40
N MET A 289 -28.01 -8.33 7.27
CA MET A 289 -27.59 -7.69 6.03
C MET A 289 -26.75 -8.62 5.14
N ALA A 290 -26.21 -9.72 5.71
CA ALA A 290 -25.55 -10.75 4.94
C ALA A 290 -26.52 -11.40 3.92
N PRO A 291 -26.04 -11.75 2.72
CA PRO A 291 -26.85 -12.48 1.75
C PRO A 291 -27.25 -13.85 2.33
N ARG A 292 -28.52 -14.23 2.14
CA ARG A 292 -29.06 -15.48 2.72
C ARG A 292 -28.57 -16.75 2.01
N TYR A 293 -27.99 -16.64 0.82
CA TYR A 293 -27.54 -17.78 0.03
C TYR A 293 -26.23 -17.46 -0.73
N LEU A 294 -25.20 -18.28 -0.50
CA LEU A 294 -24.07 -18.43 -1.41
C LEU A 294 -24.43 -19.58 -2.37
N VAL A 295 -24.89 -19.25 -3.58
CA VAL A 295 -25.17 -20.25 -4.62
C VAL A 295 -23.97 -20.28 -5.56
N ALA A 296 -23.13 -21.31 -5.45
CA ALA A 296 -22.17 -21.62 -6.51
C ALA A 296 -22.93 -22.31 -7.65
N ALA A 297 -23.54 -21.54 -8.56
CA ALA A 297 -24.23 -22.07 -9.73
C ALA A 297 -23.22 -22.45 -10.83
N TYR A 298 -22.82 -23.72 -10.91
CA TYR A 298 -22.11 -24.24 -12.08
C TYR A 298 -23.12 -24.55 -13.20
N HIS A 299 -23.36 -23.58 -14.08
CA HIS A 299 -24.13 -23.80 -15.31
C HIS A 299 -23.27 -24.52 -16.36
N HIS A 300 -23.37 -25.85 -16.42
CA HIS A 300 -22.58 -26.68 -17.35
C HIS A 300 -22.99 -26.62 -18.84
N PHE A 301 -23.91 -25.73 -19.23
CA PHE A 301 -24.47 -25.77 -20.60
C PHE A 301 -24.35 -24.50 -21.45
N GLU A 302 -23.96 -23.35 -20.92
CA GLU A 302 -23.71 -22.15 -21.74
C GLU A 302 -22.49 -21.40 -21.21
N ASN A 303 -21.49 -21.13 -22.06
CA ASN A 303 -20.31 -20.30 -21.77
C ASN A 303 -20.73 -18.82 -21.56
N GLY A 304 -21.52 -18.56 -20.52
CA GLY A 304 -21.88 -17.23 -20.04
C GLY A 304 -21.68 -17.20 -18.54
N PHE A 305 -20.67 -16.46 -18.09
CA PHE A 305 -20.50 -16.13 -16.69
C PHE A 305 -21.70 -15.25 -16.30
N ASP A 306 -22.47 -15.63 -15.28
CA ASP A 306 -23.43 -14.71 -14.68
C ASP A 306 -22.62 -13.74 -13.80
N ASP A 307 -22.66 -12.45 -14.13
CA ASP A 307 -21.93 -11.42 -13.40
C ASP A 307 -22.52 -11.16 -11.99
N LYS A 308 -23.62 -11.83 -11.61
CA LYS A 308 -24.22 -11.71 -10.28
C LYS A 308 -23.68 -12.75 -9.30
N LEU A 309 -22.89 -12.26 -8.35
CA LEU A 309 -22.27 -13.04 -7.27
C LEU A 309 -23.21 -13.31 -6.07
N ASP A 310 -24.33 -12.60 -5.94
CA ASP A 310 -25.19 -12.65 -4.74
C ASP A 310 -26.69 -12.79 -5.11
N TYR A 311 -27.38 -13.76 -4.51
CA TYR A 311 -28.83 -13.98 -4.65
C TYR A 311 -29.55 -13.85 -3.30
N TYR A 312 -30.64 -13.09 -3.26
CA TYR A 312 -31.33 -12.77 -2.00
C TYR A 312 -32.46 -13.77 -1.65
N THR A 313 -33.05 -14.43 -2.65
CA THR A 313 -34.07 -15.48 -2.46
C THR A 313 -33.78 -16.69 -3.35
N LEU A 314 -34.31 -17.86 -2.97
CA LEU A 314 -34.19 -19.10 -3.74
C LEU A 314 -34.99 -19.08 -5.06
N GLU A 315 -35.93 -18.14 -5.22
CA GLU A 315 -36.67 -17.95 -6.47
C GLU A 315 -35.92 -17.04 -7.46
N GLU A 316 -34.95 -16.26 -6.95
CA GLU A 316 -34.11 -15.35 -7.73
C GLU A 316 -32.83 -16.03 -8.24
N ALA A 317 -32.36 -17.07 -7.54
CA ALA A 317 -31.31 -17.98 -7.97
C ALA A 317 -31.88 -19.09 -8.89
#